data_AF-A0A3B8XRB1-F1
#
_entry.id   AF-A0A3B8XRB1-F1
#
_cell.length_a   1.000
_cell.length_b   1.000
_cell.length_c   1.000
_cell.angle_alpha   90.00
_cell.angle_beta   90.00
_cell.angle_gamma   90.00
#
_symmetry.space_group_name_H-M   'P 1'
#
loop_
_entity.id
_entity.type
_entity.pdbx_description
1 polymer ?
#
loop_
_entity_poly.entity_id
_entity_poly.type
_entity_poly.pdbx_seq_one_letter_code
_entity_poly.pdbx_strand_id
1 'polypeptide(L)'
;IFEEFKGTGNSEIILDRKIADKRVFPAIDILKSGTRKEELLVEKGQLSKMYVLRRILNPMGTVDAIEFLLDKLKQTKNNGEFFDSMNT
;
A
#
# COMPACT_ATOMS: atom_id res chain seq x y z
N ILE A 1 21.51 13.81 -2.88
CA ILE A 1 20.18 14.43 -3.04
C ILE A 1 19.03 13.51 -2.59
N PHE A 2 18.65 12.42 -3.29
CA PHE A 2 17.49 11.58 -2.88
C PHE A 2 17.63 10.95 -1.48
N GLU A 3 18.74 10.25 -1.22
CA GLU A 3 18.99 9.61 0.09
C GLU A 3 19.13 10.63 1.24
N GLU A 4 19.55 11.87 0.94
CA GLU A 4 19.63 12.95 1.94
C GLU A 4 18.23 13.46 2.35
N PHE A 5 17.28 13.51 1.42
CA PHE A 5 15.90 13.88 1.72
C PHE A 5 15.11 12.76 2.38
N LYS A 6 15.45 11.50 2.10
CA LYS A 6 14.90 10.32 2.79
C LYS A 6 15.22 10.30 4.28
N GLY A 7 16.42 10.76 4.66
CA GLY A 7 16.82 10.90 6.06
C GLY A 7 16.00 11.94 6.85
N THR A 8 15.50 12.96 6.16
CA THR A 8 14.78 14.10 6.75
C THR A 8 13.25 13.98 6.66
N GLY A 9 12.73 13.27 5.65
CA GLY A 9 11.31 13.00 5.49
C GLY A 9 10.75 11.93 6.45
N ASN A 10 9.44 11.94 6.65
CA ASN A 10 8.72 10.96 7.47
C ASN A 10 7.63 10.19 6.69
N SER A 11 7.39 10.52 5.43
CA SER A 11 6.43 9.83 4.55
C SER A 11 7.02 9.72 3.15
N GLU A 12 6.96 8.52 2.58
CA GLU A 12 7.46 8.22 1.24
C GLU A 12 6.40 7.50 0.43
N ILE A 13 6.14 7.99 -0.78
CA ILE A 13 5.31 7.32 -1.78
C ILE A 13 6.22 7.02 -2.97
N ILE A 14 6.48 5.73 -3.17
CA ILE A 14 7.38 5.26 -4.23
C ILE A 14 6.53 4.84 -5.42
N LEU A 15 6.86 5.38 -6.59
CA LEU A 15 6.26 4.99 -7.86
C LEU A 15 7.22 4.08 -8.63
N ASP A 16 6.71 2.97 -9.18
CA ASP A 16 7.53 2.00 -9.90
C ASP A 16 7.26 2.06 -11.42
N ARG A 17 8.35 2.19 -12.18
CA ARG A 17 8.29 2.28 -13.65
C ARG A 17 7.71 1.02 -14.29
N LYS A 18 7.99 -0.18 -13.76
CA LYS A 18 7.51 -1.44 -14.35
C LYS A 18 5.98 -1.55 -14.26
N ILE A 19 5.39 -0.98 -13.22
CA ILE A 19 3.93 -0.90 -13.07
C ILE A 19 3.36 0.08 -14.13
N ALA A 20 3.98 1.26 -14.27
CA ALA A 20 3.56 2.27 -15.23
C ALA A 20 3.70 1.79 -16.69
N ASP A 21 4.78 1.07 -17.02
CA ASP A 21 5.03 0.52 -18.36
C ASP A 21 3.93 -0.50 -18.76
N LYS A 22 3.37 -1.21 -17.78
CA LYS A 22 2.20 -2.10 -17.94
C LYS A 22 0.86 -1.37 -17.95
N ARG A 23 0.86 -0.03 -17.86
CA ARG A 23 -0.34 0.83 -17.79
C ARG A 23 -1.26 0.54 -16.60
N VAL A 24 -0.71 0.03 -15.51
CA VAL A 24 -1.45 -0.16 -14.26
C VAL A 24 -1.33 1.13 -13.44
N PHE A 25 -2.47 1.71 -13.06
CA PHE A 25 -2.52 2.94 -12.28
C PHE A 25 -3.46 2.81 -11.09
N PRO A 26 -3.10 3.37 -9.91
CA PRO A 26 -1.86 4.10 -9.61
C PRO A 26 -0.61 3.21 -9.57
N ALA A 27 0.52 3.71 -10.07
CA ALA A 27 1.78 2.95 -10.20
C ALA A 27 2.61 2.93 -8.91
N ILE A 28 1.97 2.67 -7.77
CA ILE A 28 2.60 2.76 -6.43
C ILE A 28 3.23 1.42 -6.05
N ASP A 29 4.49 1.45 -5.61
CA ASP A 29 5.13 0.33 -4.89
C ASP A 29 4.68 0.36 -3.43
N ILE A 30 3.65 -0.42 -3.11
CA ILE A 30 3.03 -0.46 -1.77
C ILE A 30 4.02 -0.93 -0.70
N LEU A 31 4.92 -1.86 -1.03
CA LEU A 31 5.86 -2.45 -0.06
C LEU A 31 6.97 -1.46 0.31
N LYS A 32 7.43 -0.64 -0.64
CA LYS A 32 8.44 0.39 -0.39
C LYS A 32 7.86 1.71 0.14
N SER A 33 6.57 1.96 -0.05
CA SER A 33 5.91 3.17 0.44
C SER A 33 5.51 3.03 1.91
N GLY A 34 5.59 4.12 2.68
CA GLY A 34 5.24 4.09 4.10
C GLY A 34 5.38 5.44 4.80
N THR A 35 4.83 5.52 6.01
CA THR A 35 4.89 6.70 6.87
C THR A 35 5.40 6.29 8.25
N ARG A 36 6.37 7.02 8.80
CA ARG A 36 6.87 6.82 10.16
C ARG A 36 5.81 7.26 11.16
N LYS A 37 5.69 6.52 12.26
CA LYS A 37 4.69 6.77 13.33
C LYS A 37 3.24 6.76 12.84
N GLU A 38 2.91 5.87 11.90
CA GLU A 38 1.55 5.75 11.35
C GLU A 38 0.51 5.37 12.42
N GLU A 39 0.92 4.80 13.56
CA GLU A 39 0.06 4.55 14.72
C GLU A 39 -0.55 5.81 15.35
N LEU A 40 0.02 7.00 15.07
CA LEU A 40 -0.55 8.27 15.50
C LEU A 40 -1.58 8.84 14.52
N LEU A 41 -1.66 8.28 13.31
CA LEU A 41 -2.50 8.77 12.21
C LEU A 41 -3.72 7.89 11.96
N VAL A 42 -3.67 6.63 12.38
CA VAL A 42 -4.67 5.62 12.05
C VAL A 42 -5.10 4.90 13.32
N GLU A 43 -6.39 4.58 13.43
CA GLU A 43 -6.91 3.82 14.56
C GLU A 43 -6.27 2.42 14.64
N LYS A 44 -6.06 1.92 15.86
CA LYS A 44 -5.38 0.64 16.13
C LYS A 44 -5.99 -0.55 15.36
N GLY A 45 -7.32 -0.57 15.21
CA GLY A 45 -8.03 -1.61 14.46
C GLY A 45 -7.66 -1.58 12.97
N GLN A 46 -7.70 -0.41 12.35
CA GLN A 46 -7.31 -0.22 10.95
C GLN A 46 -5.82 -0.48 10.73
N LEU A 47 -4.96 -0.02 11.64
CA LEU A 47 -3.51 -0.28 11.57
C LEU A 47 -3.20 -1.78 11.53
N SER A 48 -3.90 -2.57 12.35
CA SER A 48 -3.76 -4.04 12.36
C SER A 48 -4.15 -4.65 11.01
N LYS A 49 -5.25 -4.17 10.40
CA LYS A 49 -5.69 -4.61 9.07
C LYS A 49 -4.69 -4.21 7.97
N MET A 50 -4.13 -3.00 8.04
CA MET A 50 -3.07 -2.55 7.12
C MET A 50 -1.82 -3.45 7.20
N TYR A 51 -1.41 -3.88 8.40
CA TYR A 51 -0.31 -4.83 8.56
C TYR A 51 -0.62 -6.21 7.98
N VAL A 52 -1.83 -6.72 8.18
CA VAL A 52 -2.26 -7.98 7.56
C VAL A 52 -2.22 -7.87 6.03
N LEU A 53 -2.74 -6.78 5.47
CA LEU A 53 -2.68 -6.52 4.03
C LEU A 53 -1.24 -6.52 3.52
N ARG A 54 -0.33 -5.79 4.19
CA ARG A 54 1.10 -5.78 3.82
C ARG A 54 1.72 -7.17 3.85
N ARG A 55 1.36 -8.01 4.82
CA ARG A 55 1.85 -9.40 4.90
C ARG A 55 1.35 -10.27 3.74
N ILE A 56 0.09 -10.07 3.30
CA ILE A 56 -0.48 -10.76 2.13
C ILE A 56 0.22 -10.33 0.84
N LEU A 57 0.55 -9.04 0.70
CA LEU A 57 1.20 -8.49 -0.49
C LEU A 57 2.71 -8.81 -0.55
N ASN A 58 3.38 -8.99 0.59
CA ASN A 58 4.83 -9.18 0.66
C ASN A 58 5.40 -10.36 -0.19
N PRO A 59 4.78 -11.55 -0.25
CA PRO A 59 5.26 -12.62 -1.11
C PRO A 59 5.00 -12.39 -2.61
N MET A 60 4.19 -11.39 -2.98
CA MET A 60 3.87 -11.08 -4.37
C MET A 60 4.96 -10.20 -4.99
N GLY A 61 5.15 -10.31 -6.32
CA GLY A 61 5.93 -9.32 -7.05
C GLY A 61 5.25 -7.94 -7.01
N THR A 62 6.01 -6.85 -7.11
CA THR A 62 5.48 -5.47 -6.99
C THR A 62 4.30 -5.19 -7.93
N VAL A 63 4.33 -5.72 -9.16
CA VAL A 63 3.24 -5.56 -10.14
C VAL A 63 2.01 -6.38 -9.72
N ASP A 64 2.21 -7.65 -9.40
CA ASP A 64 1.11 -8.54 -9.02
C ASP A 64 0.42 -8.07 -7.74
N ALA A 65 1.18 -7.50 -6.81
CA ALA A 65 0.67 -6.93 -5.56
C ALA A 65 -0.32 -5.77 -5.80
N ILE A 66 0.03 -4.83 -6.69
CA ILE A 66 -0.85 -3.68 -6.98
C ILE A 66 -2.07 -4.11 -7.80
N GLU A 67 -1.90 -5.03 -8.75
CA GLU A 67 -3.02 -5.59 -9.53
C GLU A 67 -4.01 -6.32 -8.62
N PHE A 68 -3.51 -7.19 -7.74
CA PHE A 68 -4.32 -7.87 -6.73
C PHE A 68 -5.06 -6.88 -5.83
N LEU A 69 -4.37 -5.86 -5.32
CA LEU A 69 -4.98 -4.84 -4.47
C LEU A 69 -6.09 -4.09 -5.21
N LEU A 70 -5.84 -3.65 -6.45
CA LEU A 70 -6.83 -2.93 -7.24
C LEU A 70 -8.06 -3.79 -7.54
N ASP A 71 -7.87 -5.07 -7.82
CA ASP A 71 -8.99 -5.97 -8.07
C ASP A 71 -9.86 -6.19 -6.84
N LYS A 72 -9.27 -6.20 -5.64
CA LYS A 72 -10.06 -6.22 -4.39
C LYS A 72 -10.75 -4.89 -4.10
N LEU A 73 -10.06 -3.77 -4.29
CA LEU A 73 -10.64 -2.44 -4.05
C LEU A 73 -11.84 -2.18 -4.96
N LYS A 74 -11.79 -2.59 -6.23
CA LYS A 74 -12.89 -2.46 -7.20
C LYS A 74 -14.18 -3.19 -6.77
N GLN A 75 -14.09 -4.19 -5.90
CA GLN A 75 -15.25 -4.94 -5.41
C GLN A 75 -16.01 -4.19 -4.30
N THR A 76 -15.48 -3.08 -3.81
CA THR A 76 -16.03 -2.33 -2.68
C THR A 76 -16.15 -0.86 -3.02
N LYS A 77 -17.09 -0.17 -2.36
CA LYS A 77 -17.29 1.26 -2.61
C LYS A 77 -16.30 2.13 -1.83
N ASN A 78 -15.82 1.64 -0.69
CA ASN A 78 -14.93 2.38 0.21
C ASN A 78 -13.96 1.44 0.95
N ASN A 79 -12.92 2.04 1.53
CA ASN A 79 -11.87 1.29 2.24
C ASN A 79 -12.39 0.57 3.50
N GLY A 80 -13.47 1.05 4.12
CA GLY A 80 -14.10 0.39 5.27
C GLY A 80 -14.65 -0.98 4.89
N GLU A 81 -15.49 -1.01 3.84
CA GLU A 81 -16.03 -2.25 3.26
C GLU A 81 -14.92 -3.21 2.82
N PHE A 82 -13.87 -2.70 2.17
CA PHE A 82 -12.70 -3.51 1.79
C PHE A 82 -12.06 -4.17 3.00
N PHE A 83 -11.79 -3.39 4.05
CA PHE A 83 -11.17 -3.90 5.27
C PHE A 83 -12.07 -4.85 6.06
N ASP A 84 -13.39 -4.76 5.93
CA ASP A 84 -14.31 -5.71 6.54
C ASP A 84 -14.37 -7.03 5.74
N SER A 85 -14.25 -6.96 4.41
CA SER A 85 -14.19 -8.15 3.55
C SER A 85 -12.93 -9.01 3.77
N MET A 86 -11.84 -8.43 4.32
CA MET A 86 -10.62 -9.16 4.68
C MET A 86 -10.76 -9.98 5.97
N ASN A 87 -11.79 -9.73 6.78
CA ASN A 87 -12.01 -10.39 8.08
C ASN A 87 -12.86 -11.66 7.97
N THR A 88 -13.13 -12.16 6.76
CA THR A 88 -13.83 -13.42 6.48
C THR A 88 -12.86 -14.45 5.95
#